data_AF-A0A3M1BNZ1-F1
#
_entry.id   AF-A0A3M1BNZ1-F1
#
_cell.length_a   1.000
_cell.length_b   1.000
_cell.length_c   1.000
_cell.angle_alpha   90.00
_cell.angle_beta   90.00
_cell.angle_gamma   90.00
#
_symmetry.space_group_name_H-M   'P 1'
#
loop_
_entity.id
_entity.type
_entity.pdbx_description
1 polymer ?
#
loop_
_entity_poly.entity_id
_entity_poly.type
_entity_poly.pdbx_seq_one_letter_code
_entity_poly.pdbx_strand_id
1 'polypeptide(L)'
;MMDLSLCFQQASEVYDIPKKLMVVIAYVESGLNPKAYNRNKNGTYDIGIMQVNSSNIPLLMRKGIIGGEQDLWHPCKNIMAGGYILRECILKNGVSWKAVDCYNKGKNARETSKYVWKVYRTLEMVNLYASGRNSEVTGNEF
;
A
#
# COMPACT_ATOMS: atom_id res chain seq x y z
N MET A 1 -1.60 22.14 -5.39
CA MET A 1 -0.57 21.08 -5.27
C MET A 1 -1.16 20.00 -4.37
N MET A 2 -1.25 18.75 -4.83
CA MET A 2 -1.78 17.66 -3.99
C MET A 2 -0.71 17.19 -3.02
N ASP A 3 -1.03 17.11 -1.74
CA ASP A 3 -0.11 16.60 -0.73
C ASP A 3 -0.35 15.10 -0.49
N LEU A 4 0.48 14.26 -1.11
CA LEU A 4 0.44 12.81 -0.91
C LEU A 4 0.68 12.44 0.56
N SER A 5 1.48 13.22 1.30
CA SER A 5 1.77 12.97 2.71
C SER A 5 0.49 13.01 3.55
N LEU A 6 -0.40 13.98 3.29
CA LEU A 6 -1.69 14.08 3.96
C LEU A 6 -2.60 12.90 3.61
N CYS A 7 -2.63 12.49 2.34
CA CYS A 7 -3.47 11.36 1.92
C CYS A 7 -3.01 10.03 2.53
N PHE A 8 -1.71 9.79 2.64
CA PHE A 8 -1.18 8.65 3.39
C PHE A 8 -1.43 8.77 4.91
N GLN A 9 -1.38 9.99 5.47
CA GLN A 9 -1.71 10.22 6.88
C GLN A 9 -3.17 9.86 7.18
N GLN A 10 -4.10 10.37 6.38
CA GLN A 10 -5.53 10.07 6.52
C GLN A 10 -5.81 8.57 6.38
N ALA A 11 -5.22 7.90 5.39
CA ALA A 11 -5.43 6.46 5.22
C ALA A 11 -4.81 5.65 6.37
N SER A 12 -3.66 6.08 6.88
CA SER A 12 -3.01 5.49 8.05
C SER A 12 -3.89 5.53 9.29
N GLU A 13 -4.52 6.68 9.55
CA GLU A 13 -5.46 6.87 10.66
C GLU A 13 -6.74 6.06 10.49
N VAL A 14 -7.35 6.07 9.29
CA VAL A 14 -8.61 5.37 9.02
C VAL A 14 -8.46 3.86 9.14
N TYR A 15 -7.35 3.29 8.65
CA TYR A 15 -7.16 1.84 8.59
C TYR A 15 -6.29 1.28 9.71
N ASP A 16 -5.76 2.15 10.59
CA ASP A 16 -4.85 1.77 11.65
C ASP A 16 -3.67 0.94 11.10
N ILE A 17 -3.01 1.52 10.09
CA ILE A 17 -1.83 0.96 9.43
C ILE A 17 -0.73 2.02 9.49
N PRO A 18 0.51 1.68 9.87
CA PRO A 18 1.58 2.66 9.91
C PRO A 18 1.81 3.35 8.56
N LYS A 19 1.73 4.68 8.53
CA LYS A 19 1.94 5.51 7.33
C LYS A 19 3.18 5.14 6.55
N LYS A 20 4.29 4.88 7.26
CA LYS A 20 5.58 4.50 6.67
C LYS A 20 5.47 3.23 5.82
N LEU A 21 4.77 2.20 6.33
CA LEU A 21 4.55 0.96 5.59
C LEU A 21 3.73 1.20 4.32
N MET A 22 2.66 2.01 4.39
CA MET A 22 1.83 2.33 3.23
C MET A 22 2.62 3.06 2.14
N VAL A 23 3.47 4.02 2.52
CA VAL A 23 4.34 4.74 1.58
C VAL A 23 5.35 3.79 0.93
N VAL A 24 5.97 2.90 1.72
CA VAL A 24 6.92 1.91 1.19
C VAL A 24 6.23 0.96 0.20
N ILE A 25 5.03 0.46 0.52
CA ILE A 25 4.26 -0.38 -0.39
C ILE A 25 3.96 0.39 -1.68
N ALA A 26 3.44 1.62 -1.59
CA ALA A 26 3.15 2.44 -2.78
C ALA A 26 4.41 2.71 -3.64
N TYR A 27 5.57 2.91 -3.01
CA TYR A 27 6.84 3.03 -3.71
C TYR A 27 7.25 1.73 -4.42
N VAL A 28 7.10 0.57 -3.77
CA VAL A 28 7.38 -0.74 -4.37
C VAL A 28 6.43 -1.05 -5.53
N GLU A 29 5.17 -0.63 -5.43
CA GLU A 29 4.13 -0.83 -6.45
C GLU A 29 4.36 0.04 -7.70
N SER A 30 4.60 1.33 -7.52
CA SER A 30 4.56 2.29 -8.65
C SER A 30 5.72 3.28 -8.70
N GLY A 31 6.63 3.24 -7.73
CA GLY A 31 7.58 4.33 -7.51
C GLY A 31 6.90 5.64 -7.11
N LEU A 32 5.75 5.56 -6.42
CA LEU A 32 4.87 6.69 -6.10
C LEU A 32 4.27 7.40 -7.33
N ASN A 33 4.19 6.71 -8.48
CA ASN A 33 3.61 7.26 -9.71
C ASN A 33 2.07 7.12 -9.70
N PRO A 34 1.31 8.23 -9.60
CA PRO A 34 -0.15 8.17 -9.60
C PRO A 34 -0.77 7.79 -10.95
N LYS A 35 0.00 7.83 -12.03
CA LYS A 35 -0.43 7.46 -13.39
C LYS A 35 0.02 6.05 -13.78
N ALA A 36 0.57 5.27 -12.85
CA ALA A 36 1.01 3.92 -13.14
C ALA A 36 -0.17 3.03 -13.56
N TYR A 37 0.04 2.22 -14.59
CA TYR A 37 -0.94 1.29 -15.12
C TYR A 37 -0.22 0.05 -15.63
N ASN A 38 -0.60 -1.11 -15.09
CA ASN A 38 -0.01 -2.38 -15.47
C ASN A 38 -1.10 -3.37 -15.87
N ARG A 39 -0.94 -4.04 -17.01
CA ARG A 39 -1.87 -5.07 -17.47
C ARG A 39 -1.33 -6.46 -17.17
N ASN A 40 -2.13 -7.28 -16.49
CA ASN A 40 -1.76 -8.63 -16.08
C ASN A 40 -2.13 -9.68 -17.13
N LYS A 41 -1.41 -10.80 -17.13
CA LYS A 41 -1.62 -11.92 -18.07
C LYS A 41 -3.02 -12.54 -17.99
N ASN A 42 -3.66 -12.45 -16.82
CA ASN A 42 -5.01 -12.97 -16.59
C ASN A 42 -6.12 -11.99 -17.02
N GLY A 43 -5.77 -10.88 -17.67
CA GLY A 43 -6.72 -9.88 -18.16
C GLY A 43 -7.08 -8.78 -17.16
N THR A 44 -6.76 -8.96 -15.87
CA THR A 44 -6.86 -7.86 -14.89
C THR A 44 -5.78 -6.81 -15.15
N TYR A 45 -5.94 -5.64 -14.55
CA TYR A 45 -4.98 -4.55 -14.58
C TYR A 45 -4.90 -3.86 -13.21
N ASP A 46 -3.79 -3.19 -12.96
CA ASP A 46 -3.46 -2.49 -11.72
C ASP A 46 -3.35 -0.99 -11.97
N ILE A 47 -3.99 -0.18 -11.12
CA ILE A 47 -4.18 1.26 -11.37
C ILE A 47 -3.54 2.08 -10.25
N GLY A 48 -2.83 3.14 -10.64
CA GLY A 48 -2.45 4.25 -9.78
C GLY A 48 -1.32 3.95 -8.80
N ILE A 49 -1.18 4.85 -7.82
CA ILE A 49 -0.02 4.94 -6.94
C ILE A 49 0.19 3.70 -6.04
N MET A 50 -0.89 3.00 -5.67
CA MET A 50 -0.85 1.76 -4.91
C MET A 50 -1.18 0.53 -5.76
N GLN A 51 -1.23 0.67 -7.09
CA GLN A 51 -1.46 -0.42 -8.04
C GLN A 51 -2.67 -1.29 -7.67
N VAL A 52 -3.81 -0.64 -7.42
CA VAL A 52 -5.04 -1.34 -7.05
C VAL A 52 -5.53 -2.18 -8.22
N ASN A 53 -5.57 -3.50 -8.03
CA ASN A 53 -6.03 -4.43 -9.06
C ASN A 53 -7.54 -4.26 -9.31
N SER A 54 -7.91 -4.16 -10.59
CA SER A 54 -9.28 -4.08 -11.13
C SER A 54 -10.26 -5.12 -10.57
N SER A 55 -9.81 -6.30 -10.17
CA SER A 55 -10.67 -7.31 -9.53
C SER A 55 -11.26 -6.86 -8.19
N ASN A 56 -10.65 -5.87 -7.52
CA ASN A 56 -11.16 -5.28 -6.28
C ASN A 56 -12.21 -4.20 -6.50
N ILE A 57 -12.38 -3.66 -7.72
CA ILE A 57 -13.29 -2.54 -7.99
C ILE A 57 -14.72 -2.82 -7.51
N PRO A 58 -15.34 -4.00 -7.81
CA PRO A 58 -16.69 -4.28 -7.32
C PRO A 58 -16.79 -4.29 -5.79
N LEU A 59 -15.75 -4.77 -5.09
CA LEU A 59 -15.71 -4.75 -3.62
C LEU A 59 -15.60 -3.33 -3.09
N LEU A 60 -14.66 -2.54 -3.63
CA LEU A 60 -14.41 -1.17 -3.20
C LEU A 60 -15.64 -0.27 -3.42
N MET A 61 -16.36 -0.47 -4.53
CA MET A 61 -17.62 0.22 -4.79
C MET A 61 -18.71 -0.17 -3.79
N ARG A 62 -18.89 -1.47 -3.52
CA ARG A 62 -19.88 -1.93 -2.50
C ARG A 62 -19.58 -1.40 -1.10
N LYS A 63 -18.31 -1.16 -0.79
CA LYS A 63 -17.86 -0.59 0.49
C LYS A 63 -17.89 0.94 0.52
N GLY A 64 -18.25 1.59 -0.59
CA GLY A 64 -18.34 3.05 -0.68
C GLY A 64 -16.98 3.77 -0.67
N ILE A 65 -15.88 3.05 -0.88
CA ILE A 65 -14.52 3.63 -0.86
C ILE A 65 -14.24 4.37 -2.17
N ILE A 66 -14.80 3.88 -3.27
CA ILE A 66 -14.77 4.52 -4.60
C ILE A 66 -16.18 4.51 -5.20
N GLY A 67 -16.49 5.50 -6.03
CA GLY A 67 -17.73 5.54 -6.82
C GLY A 67 -17.62 4.84 -8.18
N GLY A 68 -16.40 4.52 -8.62
CA GLY A 68 -16.11 3.83 -9.87
C GLY A 68 -14.61 3.73 -10.13
N GLU A 69 -14.21 3.03 -11.19
CA GLU A 69 -12.80 2.84 -11.54
C GLU A 69 -12.02 4.15 -11.70
N GLN A 70 -12.66 5.18 -12.27
CA GLN A 70 -12.05 6.48 -12.52
C GLN A 70 -11.45 7.14 -11.26
N ASP A 71 -12.01 6.81 -10.10
CA ASP A 71 -11.52 7.31 -8.81
C ASP A 71 -10.12 6.79 -8.49
N LEU A 72 -9.73 5.62 -9.00
CA LEU A 72 -8.41 5.03 -8.77
C LEU A 72 -7.28 5.81 -9.46
N TRP A 73 -7.59 6.74 -10.37
CA TRP A 73 -6.60 7.67 -10.92
C TRP A 73 -6.38 8.90 -10.04
N HIS A 74 -7.27 9.16 -9.08
CA HIS A 74 -7.06 10.19 -8.08
C HIS A 74 -6.16 9.63 -6.95
N PRO A 75 -4.95 10.18 -6.72
CA PRO A 75 -3.96 9.57 -5.84
C PRO A 75 -4.49 9.28 -4.43
N CYS A 76 -5.22 10.22 -3.82
CA CYS A 76 -5.74 10.03 -2.47
C CYS A 76 -6.83 8.97 -2.38
N LYS A 77 -7.68 8.84 -3.41
CA LYS A 77 -8.70 7.77 -3.44
C LYS A 77 -8.05 6.41 -3.68
N ASN A 78 -7.02 6.36 -4.52
CA ASN A 78 -6.22 5.16 -4.73
C ASN A 78 -5.50 4.72 -3.45
N ILE A 79 -4.92 5.68 -2.69
CA ILE A 79 -4.30 5.41 -1.39
C ILE A 79 -5.32 4.87 -0.38
N MET A 80 -6.53 5.44 -0.33
CA MET A 80 -7.61 4.94 0.51
C MET A 80 -8.06 3.53 0.11
N ALA A 81 -8.13 3.24 -1.19
CA ALA A 81 -8.47 1.90 -1.69
C ALA A 81 -7.39 0.87 -1.37
N GLY A 82 -6.11 1.20 -1.58
CA GLY A 82 -4.98 0.35 -1.22
C GLY A 82 -4.91 0.12 0.29
N GLY A 83 -5.13 1.16 1.10
CA GLY A 83 -5.22 1.05 2.56
C GLY A 83 -6.30 0.08 3.03
N TYR A 84 -7.49 0.14 2.44
CA TYR A 84 -8.56 -0.81 2.74
C TYR A 84 -8.16 -2.25 2.43
N ILE A 85 -7.63 -2.51 1.22
CA ILE A 85 -7.22 -3.86 0.81
C ILE A 85 -6.13 -4.40 1.75
N LEU A 86 -5.16 -3.57 2.12
CA LEU A 86 -4.11 -3.95 3.06
C LEU A 86 -4.69 -4.26 4.44
N ARG A 87 -5.66 -3.48 4.92
CA ARG A 87 -6.34 -3.74 6.20
C ARG A 87 -7.06 -5.08 6.17
N GLU A 88 -7.77 -5.42 5.10
CA GLU A 88 -8.43 -6.72 4.97
C GLU A 88 -7.42 -7.87 5.02
N CYS A 89 -6.25 -7.69 4.41
CA CYS A 89 -5.15 -8.66 4.48
C CYS A 89 -4.57 -8.80 5.90
N ILE A 90 -4.43 -7.71 6.65
CA ILE A 90 -3.99 -7.72 8.06
C ILE A 90 -5.04 -8.39 8.94
N LEU A 91 -6.33 -8.06 8.79
CA LEU A 91 -7.41 -8.71 9.54
C LEU A 91 -7.43 -10.22 9.33
N LYS A 92 -7.12 -10.68 8.11
CA LYS A 92 -7.10 -12.10 7.76
C LYS A 92 -5.85 -12.85 8.25
N ASN A 93 -4.68 -12.22 8.24
CA ASN A 93 -3.39 -12.91 8.47
C ASN A 93 -2.63 -12.40 9.70
N GLY A 94 -3.24 -11.52 10.51
CA GLY A 94 -2.56 -10.77 11.56
C GLY A 94 -1.55 -9.75 11.02
N VAL A 95 -0.88 -9.05 11.92
CA VAL A 95 0.26 -8.19 11.58
C VAL A 95 1.45 -9.09 11.22
N SER A 96 1.57 -9.43 9.94
CA SER A 96 2.55 -10.42 9.44
C SER A 96 3.05 -10.08 8.04
N TRP A 97 4.17 -10.68 7.64
CA TRP A 97 4.68 -10.56 6.27
C TRP A 97 3.76 -11.21 5.25
N LYS A 98 3.01 -12.24 5.65
CA LYS A 98 1.94 -12.80 4.84
C LYS A 98 0.80 -11.81 4.59
N ALA A 99 0.47 -10.90 5.51
CA ALA A 99 -0.49 -9.83 5.23
C ALA A 99 0.05 -8.88 4.14
N VAL A 100 1.34 -8.58 4.14
CA VAL A 100 1.98 -7.80 3.07
C VAL A 100 1.95 -8.55 1.73
N ASP A 101 2.27 -9.84 1.68
CA ASP A 101 2.19 -10.62 0.43
C ASP A 101 0.74 -10.87 -0.03
N CYS A 102 -0.23 -10.83 0.89
CA CYS A 102 -1.66 -10.88 0.59
C CYS A 102 -2.10 -9.67 -0.22
N TYR A 103 -1.53 -8.49 0.02
CA TYR A 103 -1.81 -7.32 -0.82
C TYR A 103 -1.46 -7.57 -2.30
N ASN A 104 -0.31 -8.18 -2.55
CA ASN A 104 0.21 -8.48 -3.89
C ASN A 104 -0.38 -9.75 -4.54
N LYS A 105 -0.69 -10.80 -3.76
CA LYS A 105 -1.09 -12.12 -4.29
C LYS A 105 -2.44 -12.64 -3.81
N GLY A 106 -3.14 -11.89 -2.99
CA GLY A 106 -4.40 -12.30 -2.37
C GLY A 106 -4.24 -13.64 -1.66
N LYS A 107 -5.07 -14.63 -2.05
CA LYS A 107 -5.11 -15.96 -1.42
C LYS A 107 -3.81 -16.77 -1.51
N ASN A 108 -2.91 -16.43 -2.43
CA ASN A 108 -1.64 -17.14 -2.64
C ASN A 108 -0.49 -16.55 -1.80
N ALA A 109 -0.80 -15.71 -0.83
CA ALA A 109 0.16 -15.08 0.08
C ALA A 109 1.03 -16.10 0.82
N ARG A 110 2.31 -15.76 0.97
CA ARG A 110 3.27 -16.52 1.75
C ARG A 110 4.00 -15.58 2.71
N GLU A 111 4.48 -16.11 3.84
CA GLU A 111 5.33 -15.34 4.75
C GLU A 111 6.60 -14.84 4.06
N THR A 112 7.15 -15.64 3.13
CA THR A 112 8.36 -15.30 2.39
C THR A 112 8.12 -15.32 0.88
N SER A 113 8.54 -14.24 0.23
CA SER A 113 8.22 -13.96 -1.17
C SER A 113 9.19 -12.90 -1.70
N LYS A 114 9.45 -12.90 -3.02
CA LYS A 114 10.25 -11.84 -3.64
C LYS A 114 9.68 -10.45 -3.37
N TYR A 115 8.36 -10.33 -3.30
CA TYR A 115 7.68 -9.08 -3.01
C TYR A 115 7.89 -8.65 -1.55
N VAL A 116 7.67 -9.56 -0.60
CA VAL A 116 7.95 -9.34 0.83
C VAL A 116 9.37 -8.83 1.04
N TRP A 117 10.37 -9.48 0.43
CA TRP A 117 11.76 -9.05 0.54
C TRP A 117 12.02 -7.65 -0.04
N LYS A 118 11.33 -7.26 -1.11
CA LYS A 118 11.42 -5.89 -1.66
C LYS A 118 10.86 -4.86 -0.67
N VAL A 119 9.67 -5.13 -0.12
CA VAL A 119 9.03 -4.25 0.87
C VAL A 119 9.89 -4.14 2.13
N TYR A 120 10.32 -5.28 2.69
CA TYR A 120 11.20 -5.34 3.86
C TYR A 120 12.47 -4.51 3.68
N ARG A 121 13.24 -4.78 2.61
CA ARG A 121 14.50 -4.06 2.38
C ARG A 121 14.30 -2.57 2.18
N THR A 122 13.21 -2.17 1.53
CA THR A 122 12.87 -0.76 1.33
C THR A 122 12.51 -0.09 2.66
N LEU A 123 11.74 -0.77 3.52
CA LEU A 123 11.40 -0.29 4.85
C LEU A 123 12.64 -0.11 5.73
N GLU A 124 13.54 -1.10 5.72
CA GLU A 124 14.82 -1.02 6.44
C GLU A 124 15.68 0.16 5.98
N MET A 125 15.79 0.37 4.66
CA MET A 125 16.51 1.54 4.14
C MET A 125 15.88 2.84 4.64
N VAL A 126 14.56 2.99 4.55
CA VAL A 126 13.85 4.19 5.04
C VAL A 126 14.08 4.40 6.55
N ASN A 127 14.09 3.33 7.35
CA ASN A 127 14.37 3.39 8.78
C ASN A 127 15.80 3.88 9.05
N LEU A 128 16.80 3.37 8.32
CA LEU A 128 18.19 3.80 8.45
C LEU A 128 18.39 5.28 8.06
N TYR A 129 17.74 5.75 6.99
CA TYR A 129 17.79 7.16 6.61
C TYR A 129 17.04 8.07 7.59
N ALA A 130 16.01 7.57 8.26
CA ALA A 130 15.32 8.32 9.31
C ALA A 130 16.16 8.38 10.59
N SER A 131 16.78 7.27 11.02
CA SER A 131 17.65 7.24 12.20
C SER A 131 18.94 8.02 12.00
N GLY A 132 19.51 8.03 10.80
CA GLY A 132 20.66 8.88 10.45
C GLY A 132 20.33 10.38 10.36
N ARG A 133 19.04 10.75 10.25
CA ARG A 133 18.56 12.13 10.42
C ARG A 133 18.16 12.45 11.87
N ASN A 134 17.82 11.43 12.66
CA ASN A 134 17.46 11.50 14.07
C ASN A 134 18.63 11.11 15.01
N SER A 135 19.88 11.14 14.53
CA SER A 135 21.05 11.11 15.43
C SER A 135 21.17 12.39 16.27
N GLU A 136 20.27 13.36 16.08
CA GLU A 136 19.69 14.14 17.16
C GLU A 136 18.26 13.61 17.42
N VAL A 137 18.02 13.06 18.62
CA VAL A 137 16.75 12.53 19.16
C VAL A 137 16.48 11.04 18.92
N THR A 138 16.81 10.30 19.99
CA THR A 138 16.56 8.88 20.26
C THR A 138 15.10 8.43 20.07
N GLY A 139 14.95 7.21 19.55
CA GLY A 139 14.09 6.22 20.21
C GLY A 139 12.85 5.73 19.47
N ASN A 140 12.92 4.44 19.14
CA ASN A 140 11.86 3.42 19.04
C ASN A 140 10.99 3.24 17.78
N GLU A 141 11.07 1.98 17.33
CA GLU A 141 10.07 1.10 16.68
C GLU A 141 9.71 1.33 15.21
N PHE A 142 10.28 0.46 14.36
CA PHE A 142 9.55 -0.68 13.79
C PHE A 142 10.29 -1.98 14.09
#